data_AF-A0A4U2D796-F1
#
_entry.id   AF-A0A4U2D796-F1
#
_cell.length_a   1.000
_cell.length_b   1.000
_cell.length_c   1.000
_cell.angle_alpha   90.00
_cell.angle_beta   90.00
_cell.angle_gamma   90.00
#
_symmetry.space_group_name_H-M   'P 1'
#
loop_
_entity.id
_entity.type
_entity.pdbx_description
1 polymer ?
#
loop_
_entity_poly.entity_id
_entity_poly.type
_entity_poly.pdbx_seq_one_letter_code
_entity_poly.pdbx_strand_id
1 'polypeptide(L)'
;PSIFIKNQQTQELVNEIEQSSNFCFAVNTKRGGSNAGTWVCKELVYSYAMWVSPKFHLNVIRAFDSMPTAAALPAPTVPQDLSLNDLIFELAKAKNVTSQNVHVYYNAVFNT
;
A
#
# COMPACT_ATOMS: atom_id res chain seq x y z
N PRO A 1 -6.25 -25.42 9.69
CA PRO A 1 -6.48 -23.96 9.57
C PRO A 1 -7.82 -23.46 10.13
N SER A 2 -8.94 -24.16 9.92
CA SER A 2 -10.27 -23.73 10.42
C SER A 2 -10.39 -23.70 11.95
N ILE A 3 -9.55 -24.45 12.67
CA ILE A 3 -9.53 -24.50 14.13
C ILE A 3 -8.92 -23.21 14.72
N PHE A 4 -7.90 -22.66 14.07
CA PHE A 4 -7.20 -21.47 14.57
C PHE A 4 -8.12 -20.25 14.68
N ILE A 5 -8.93 -19.98 13.65
CA ILE A 5 -9.89 -18.87 13.62
C ILE A 5 -11.03 -19.07 14.64
N LYS A 6 -11.31 -20.32 15.01
CA LYS A 6 -12.33 -20.65 16.02
C LYS A 6 -11.81 -20.54 17.46
N ASN A 7 -10.50 -20.43 17.66
CA ASN A 7 -9.94 -20.29 19.00
C ASN A 7 -10.34 -18.94 19.61
N GLN A 8 -10.74 -18.97 20.88
CA GLN A 8 -11.15 -17.79 21.65
C GLN A 8 -10.08 -16.70 21.64
N GLN A 9 -8.81 -17.08 21.89
CA GLN A 9 -7.68 -16.14 21.88
C GLN A 9 -7.52 -15.44 20.53
N THR A 10 -7.76 -16.16 19.43
CA THR A 10 -7.66 -15.61 18.08
C THR A 10 -8.80 -14.62 17.82
N GLN A 11 -10.01 -14.91 18.29
CA GLN A 11 -11.16 -14.02 18.15
C GLN A 11 -10.99 -12.74 18.96
N GLU A 12 -10.48 -12.85 20.19
CA GLU A 12 -10.13 -11.69 21.01
C GLU A 12 -9.09 -10.80 20.33
N LEU A 13 -8.03 -11.41 19.79
CA LEU A 13 -7.02 -10.68 19.02
C LEU A 13 -7.60 -10.00 17.78
N VAL A 14 -8.47 -10.68 17.02
CA VAL A 14 -9.14 -10.10 15.85
C VAL A 14 -9.98 -8.89 16.26
N ASN A 15 -10.75 -9.00 17.34
CA ASN A 15 -11.58 -7.91 17.85
C ASN A 15 -10.72 -6.71 18.29
N GLU A 16 -9.60 -6.95 18.96
CA GLU A 16 -8.67 -5.89 19.38
C GLU A 16 -8.07 -5.16 18.16
N ILE A 17 -7.65 -5.90 17.14
CA ILE A 17 -7.08 -5.33 15.91
C ILE A 17 -8.14 -4.49 15.17
N GLU A 18 -9.37 -4.98 15.06
CA GLU A 18 -10.46 -4.28 14.38
C GLU A 18 -10.93 -3.03 15.15
N GLN A 19 -10.78 -3.00 16.47
CA GLN A 19 -11.05 -1.83 17.31
C GLN A 19 -9.94 -0.77 17.22
N SER A 20 -8.74 -1.14 16.78
CA SER A 20 -7.64 -0.19 16.63
C SER A 20 -7.93 0.82 15.51
N SER A 21 -7.59 2.10 15.74
CA SER A 21 -7.89 3.21 14.82
C SER A 21 -7.14 3.17 13.48
N ASN A 22 -6.34 2.13 13.23
CA ASN A 22 -5.45 2.03 12.07
C ASN A 22 -6.17 1.54 10.80
N PHE A 23 -7.50 1.39 10.81
CA PHE A 23 -8.30 0.89 9.67
C PHE A 23 -7.76 -0.43 9.06
N CYS A 24 -7.11 -1.26 9.88
CA CYS A 24 -6.58 -2.53 9.43
C CYS A 24 -7.64 -3.61 9.63
N PHE A 25 -8.11 -4.21 8.52
CA PHE A 25 -8.94 -5.40 8.62
C PHE A 25 -8.09 -6.59 9.10
N ALA A 26 -8.49 -7.20 10.22
CA ALA A 26 -7.76 -8.34 10.76
C ALA A 26 -7.78 -9.54 9.77
N VAL A 27 -8.94 -9.79 9.16
CA VAL A 27 -9.15 -10.80 8.11
C VAL A 27 -10.02 -10.22 6.99
N ASN A 28 -9.53 -10.25 5.76
CA ASN A 28 -10.28 -9.82 4.58
C ASN A 28 -10.41 -10.97 3.59
N THR A 29 -11.63 -11.43 3.33
CA THR A 29 -11.87 -12.53 2.38
C THR A 29 -12.46 -12.00 1.09
N LYS A 30 -11.70 -12.15 -0.01
CA LYS A 30 -12.16 -11.81 -1.36
C LYS A 30 -12.54 -13.09 -2.12
N ARG A 31 -13.83 -13.21 -2.46
CA ARG A 31 -14.37 -14.34 -3.23
C ARG A 31 -14.53 -13.92 -4.69
N GLY A 32 -13.73 -14.48 -5.59
CA GLY A 32 -13.77 -14.24 -7.04
C GLY A 32 -12.70 -13.28 -7.58
N GLY A 33 -12.47 -13.35 -8.90
CA GLY A 33 -11.42 -12.62 -9.63
C GLY A 33 -10.02 -13.21 -9.50
N SER A 34 -9.02 -12.57 -10.10
CA SER A 34 -7.62 -13.06 -10.10
C SER A 34 -6.94 -12.99 -8.72
N ASN A 35 -7.43 -12.15 -7.81
CA ASN A 35 -6.85 -11.96 -6.47
C ASN A 35 -7.76 -12.55 -5.38
N ALA A 36 -8.44 -13.66 -5.68
CA ALA A 36 -9.28 -14.36 -4.73
C ALA A 36 -8.42 -14.99 -3.63
N GLY A 37 -8.86 -14.87 -2.38
CA GLY A 37 -8.13 -15.38 -1.23
C GLY A 37 -8.55 -14.73 0.07
N THR A 38 -8.05 -15.28 1.18
CA THR A 38 -8.18 -14.70 2.50
C THR A 38 -6.87 -14.00 2.85
N TRP A 39 -6.96 -12.69 3.00
CA TRP A 39 -5.88 -11.78 3.37
C TRP A 39 -5.96 -11.49 4.85
N VAL A 40 -4.82 -11.33 5.49
CA VAL A 40 -4.70 -11.27 6.95
C VAL A 40 -3.63 -10.25 7.31
N CYS A 41 -3.85 -9.52 8.41
CA CYS A 41 -2.88 -8.56 8.95
C CYS A 41 -1.62 -9.24 9.54
N LYS A 42 -0.53 -8.48 9.65
CA LYS A 42 0.78 -8.98 10.11
C LYS A 42 0.71 -9.63 11.50
N GLU A 43 -0.04 -9.04 12.43
CA GLU A 43 -0.17 -9.50 13.82
C GLU A 43 -0.84 -10.87 13.90
N LEU A 44 -1.89 -11.09 13.10
CA LEU A 44 -2.58 -12.37 13.08
C LEU A 44 -1.73 -13.47 12.42
N VAL A 45 -0.83 -13.13 11.49
CA VAL A 45 0.19 -14.06 10.97
C VAL A 45 1.16 -14.50 12.07
N TYR A 46 1.58 -13.58 12.95
CA TYR A 46 2.43 -13.92 14.09
C TYR A 46 1.74 -14.86 15.08
N SER A 47 0.49 -14.56 15.44
CA SER A 47 -0.33 -15.40 16.32
C SER A 47 -0.51 -16.81 15.75
N TYR A 48 -0.80 -16.91 14.44
CA TYR A 48 -0.88 -18.20 13.76
C TYR A 48 0.43 -18.99 13.83
N ALA A 49 1.56 -18.32 13.60
CA ALA A 49 2.85 -18.98 13.64
C ALA A 49 3.19 -19.50 15.05
N MET A 50 2.83 -18.76 16.09
CA MET A 50 2.99 -19.16 17.50
C MET A 50 2.15 -20.38 17.84
N TRP A 51 0.91 -20.43 17.34
CA TRP A 51 -0.01 -21.56 17.54
C TRP A 51 0.49 -22.85 16.89
N VAL A 52 1.13 -22.77 15.71
CA VAL A 52 1.61 -23.96 14.99
C VAL A 52 2.95 -24.47 15.56
N SER A 53 3.95 -23.59 15.74
CA SER A 53 5.25 -24.01 16.26
C SER A 53 6.13 -22.81 16.66
N PRO A 54 6.81 -22.86 17.82
CA PRO A 54 7.76 -21.81 18.23
C PRO A 54 8.91 -21.60 17.23
N LYS A 55 9.40 -22.67 16.60
CA LYS A 55 10.48 -22.58 15.60
C LYS A 55 10.00 -21.85 14.35
N PHE A 56 8.77 -22.13 13.91
CA PHE A 56 8.17 -21.46 12.77
C PHE A 56 7.91 -19.97 13.09
N HIS A 57 7.39 -19.67 14.28
CA HIS A 57 7.19 -18.30 14.76
C HIS A 57 8.46 -17.44 14.67
N LEU A 58 9.60 -17.98 15.13
CA LEU A 58 10.90 -17.30 15.06
C LEU A 58 11.32 -17.00 13.60
N ASN A 59 11.08 -17.95 12.70
CA ASN A 59 11.36 -17.75 11.27
C ASN A 59 10.47 -16.66 10.66
N VAL A 60 9.18 -16.62 11.02
CA VAL A 60 8.24 -15.60 10.55
C VAL A 60 8.66 -14.20 11.02
N ILE A 61 9.07 -14.06 12.29
CA ILE A 61 9.61 -12.80 12.82
C ILE A 61 10.81 -12.35 11.99
N ARG A 62 11.83 -13.20 11.86
CA ARG A 62 13.05 -12.87 11.12
C ARG A 62 12.79 -12.51 9.66
N ALA A 63 11.86 -13.23 9.02
CA ALA A 63 11.49 -12.96 7.64
C ALA A 63 10.87 -11.57 7.49
N PHE A 64 9.91 -11.21 8.35
CA PHE A 64 9.29 -9.89 8.31
C PHE A 64 10.24 -8.76 8.73
N ASP A 65 11.18 -9.01 9.64
CA ASP A 65 12.18 -8.01 10.04
C ASP A 65 13.24 -7.79 8.94
N SER A 66 13.57 -8.85 8.20
CA SER A 66 14.52 -8.79 7.08
C SER A 66 13.93 -8.17 5.81
N MET A 67 12.60 -8.09 5.72
CA MET A 67 11.93 -7.52 4.56
C MET A 67 12.05 -5.99 4.65
N PRO A 68 12.77 -5.33 3.73
CA PRO A 68 12.77 -3.88 3.70
C PRO A 68 11.32 -3.43 3.45
N THR A 69 10.74 -2.67 4.38
CA THR A 69 9.53 -1.89 4.10
C THR A 69 9.82 -1.14 2.83
N ALA A 70 9.09 -1.44 1.75
CA ALA A 70 9.31 -0.87 0.44
C ALA A 70 9.62 0.61 0.64
N ALA A 71 10.88 0.98 0.36
CA ALA A 71 11.33 2.35 0.55
C ALA A 71 10.28 3.22 -0.11
N ALA A 72 9.72 4.16 0.65
CA ALA A 72 8.84 5.18 0.08
C ALA A 72 9.50 5.60 -1.23
N LEU A 73 8.80 5.40 -2.35
CA LEU A 73 9.29 5.85 -3.65
C LEU A 73 9.87 7.23 -3.40
N PRO A 74 11.14 7.50 -3.77
CA PRO A 74 11.75 8.79 -3.47
C PRO A 74 10.75 9.83 -3.93
N ALA A 75 10.20 10.59 -2.98
CA ALA A 75 9.24 11.63 -3.30
C ALA A 75 9.89 12.43 -4.43
N PRO A 76 9.24 12.62 -5.59
CA PRO A 76 9.86 13.34 -6.68
C PRO A 76 10.34 14.66 -6.09
N THR A 77 11.65 14.86 -6.05
CA THR A 77 12.28 16.08 -5.56
C THR A 77 11.97 17.12 -6.61
N VAL A 78 10.75 17.64 -6.63
CA VAL A 78 10.39 18.76 -7.47
C VAL A 78 11.16 19.94 -6.87
N PRO A 79 12.13 20.53 -7.59
CA PRO A 79 12.76 21.76 -7.15
C PRO A 79 11.66 22.78 -6.87
N GLN A 80 11.60 23.31 -5.64
CA GLN A 80 10.52 24.19 -5.18
C GLN A 80 10.51 25.57 -5.87
N ASP A 81 11.41 25.80 -6.82
CA ASP A 81 11.63 27.07 -7.52
C ASP A 81 11.47 26.94 -9.04
N LEU A 82 10.62 26.01 -9.49
CA LEU A 82 10.27 25.90 -10.91
C LEU A 82 9.14 26.87 -11.24
N SER A 83 9.39 27.75 -12.20
CA SER A 83 8.35 28.58 -12.82
C SER A 83 7.25 27.66 -13.39
N LEU A 84 6.00 28.11 -13.32
CA LEU A 84 4.83 27.38 -13.84
C LEU A 84 5.07 26.89 -15.29
N ASN A 85 5.81 27.67 -16.08
CA ASN A 85 6.18 27.33 -17.45
C ASN A 85 7.10 26.10 -17.56
N ASP A 86 8.03 25.96 -16.63
CA ASP A 86 9.00 24.85 -16.62
C ASP A 86 8.32 23.54 -16.24
N LEU A 87 7.35 23.58 -15.31
CA LEU A 87 6.53 22.43 -14.94
C LEU A 87 5.65 21.94 -16.09
N ILE A 88 5.06 22.87 -16.84
CA ILE A 88 4.28 22.53 -18.05
C ILE A 88 5.18 21.86 -19.09
N PHE A 89 6.41 22.36 -19.28
CA PHE A 89 7.36 21.80 -20.24
C PHE A 89 7.82 20.38 -19.85
N GLU A 90 8.16 20.16 -18.58
CA GLU A 90 8.52 18.84 -18.03
C GLU A 90 7.37 17.82 -18.17
N LEU A 91 6.13 18.21 -17.86
CA LEU A 91 4.96 17.36 -18.05
C LEU A 91 4.70 17.05 -19.53
N ALA A 92 4.86 18.04 -20.42
CA ALA A 92 4.68 17.85 -21.86
C ALA A 92 5.73 16.87 -22.43
N LYS A 93 6.99 17.00 -22.00
CA LYS A 93 8.09 16.09 -22.32
C LYS A 93 7.84 14.67 -21.81
N ALA A 94 7.42 14.53 -20.55
CA ALA A 94 7.10 13.23 -19.95
C ALA A 94 5.92 12.53 -20.65
N LYS A 95 4.99 13.29 -21.22
CA LYS A 95 3.81 12.78 -21.93
C LYS A 95 3.97 12.69 -23.45
N ASN A 96 5.16 12.94 -24.00
CA ASN A 96 5.41 12.95 -25.45
C ASN A 96 4.48 13.91 -26.23
N VAL A 97 3.99 14.97 -25.57
CA VAL A 97 3.14 15.99 -26.19
C VAL A 97 4.04 17.16 -26.59
N THR A 98 3.95 17.61 -27.84
CA THR A 98 4.73 18.73 -28.35
C THR A 98 4.28 20.05 -27.71
N SER A 99 5.22 20.80 -27.11
CA SER A 99 4.95 22.04 -26.36
C SER A 99 4.23 23.13 -27.16
N GLN A 100 4.32 23.11 -28.50
CA GLN A 100 3.60 24.04 -29.37
C GLN A 100 2.08 23.87 -29.29
N ASN A 101 1.58 22.62 -29.21
CA ASN A 101 0.14 22.35 -29.14
C ASN A 101 -0.46 22.76 -27.79
N VAL A 102 0.31 22.64 -26.71
CA VAL A 102 -0.11 23.05 -25.36
C VAL A 102 -0.22 24.56 -25.25
N HIS A 103 0.72 25.30 -25.84
CA HIS A 103 0.74 26.77 -25.81
C HIS A 103 -0.44 27.39 -26.58
N VAL A 104 -0.82 26.78 -27.71
CA VAL A 104 -1.99 27.19 -28.50
C VAL A 104 -3.30 26.89 -27.75
N TYR A 105 -3.40 25.72 -27.11
CA TYR A 105 -4.61 25.33 -26.37
C TYR A 105 -4.83 26.19 -25.11
N TYR A 106 -3.78 26.52 -24.37
CA TYR A 106 -3.88 27.36 -23.17
C TYR A 106 -4.37 28.78 -23.51
N ASN A 107 -3.80 29.41 -24.52
CA ASN A 107 -4.23 30.75 -24.95
C ASN A 107 -5.67 30.76 -25.48
N ALA A 108 -6.09 29.71 -26.17
CA ALA A 108 -7.47 29.61 -26.69
C ALA A 108 -8.52 29.38 -25.60
N VAL A 109 -8.17 28.71 -24.51
CA VAL A 109 -9.12 28.34 -23.43
C VAL A 109 -9.15 29.35 -22.30
N PHE A 110 -8.04 30.04 -22.02
CA PHE A 110 -7.89 30.86 -20.82
C PHE A 110 -7.57 32.36 -21.08
N ASN A 111 -7.36 32.78 -22.34
CA ASN A 111 -7.06 34.18 -22.71
C ASN A 111 -8.13 34.81 -23.62
N THR A 112 -9.39 34.39 -23.50
CA THR A 112 -10.56 35.19 -23.93
C THR A 112 -11.22 35.85 -22.74
#